data_AF-A0A731WPL2-F1
#
_entry.id   AF-A0A731WPL2-F1
#
_cell.length_a   1.000
_cell.length_b   1.000
_cell.length_c   1.000
_cell.angle_alpha   90.00
_cell.angle_beta   90.00
_cell.angle_gamma   90.00
#
_symmetry.space_group_name_H-M   'P 1'
#
loop_
_entity.id
_entity.type
_entity.pdbx_description
1 polymer ?
#
loop_
_entity_poly.entity_id
_entity_poly.type
_entity_poly.pdbx_seq_one_letter_code
_entity_poly.pdbx_strand_id
1 'polypeptide(L)'
;MTVAITDVVLRDAHQSLFATRLRLDDMLPIAAQLDDVGYGSLECWGGATFDACIRFLGEDPWLRLRELKKAMPKTPLQMLLRGQNLLGYRHYADDVVERFVERAVKNGMDVFRVF
;
A
#
# COMPACT_ATOMS: atom_id res chain seq x y z
N MET A 1 -8.08 23.97 14.32
CA MET A 1 -8.08 22.81 13.42
C MET A 1 -6.64 22.42 13.16
N THR A 2 -6.27 21.18 13.46
CA THR A 2 -4.92 20.66 13.19
C THR A 2 -4.94 19.95 11.84
N VAL A 3 -3.94 20.18 11.00
CA VAL A 3 -3.83 19.52 9.68
C VAL A 3 -3.21 18.14 9.86
N ALA A 4 -3.86 17.09 9.36
CA ALA A 4 -3.32 15.74 9.35
C ALA A 4 -2.37 15.54 8.15
N ILE A 5 -1.28 14.81 8.37
CA ILE A 5 -0.26 14.53 7.34
C ILE A 5 -0.35 13.06 6.93
N THR A 6 -0.25 12.80 5.63
CA THR A 6 -0.06 11.45 5.09
C THR A 6 1.35 11.35 4.52
N ASP A 7 2.13 10.39 5.01
CA ASP A 7 3.44 10.10 4.46
C ASP A 7 3.33 9.02 3.36
N VAL A 8 4.16 9.16 2.33
CA VAL A 8 4.14 8.33 1.12
C VAL A 8 5.44 7.57 0.92
N VAL A 9 6.32 7.55 1.92
CA VAL A 9 7.66 6.94 1.83
C VAL A 9 7.61 5.45 1.46
N LEU A 10 6.58 4.73 1.89
CA LEU A 10 6.43 3.28 1.66
C LEU A 10 5.77 2.94 0.32
N ARG A 11 5.32 3.92 -0.47
CA ARG A 11 4.69 3.73 -1.78
C ARG A 11 5.21 4.70 -2.82
N ASP A 12 4.76 5.96 -2.81
CA ASP A 12 5.00 6.89 -3.92
C ASP A 12 6.43 7.41 -3.98
N ALA A 13 7.09 7.56 -2.82
CA ALA A 13 8.45 8.11 -2.79
C ALA A 13 9.42 7.22 -3.57
N HIS A 14 9.47 5.93 -3.23
CA HIS A 14 10.36 4.98 -3.93
C HIS A 14 9.87 4.65 -5.34
N GLN A 15 8.56 4.66 -5.58
CA GLN A 15 7.99 4.54 -6.92
C GLN A 15 8.50 5.68 -7.83
N SER A 16 8.52 6.91 -7.31
CA SER A 16 8.89 8.12 -8.05
C SER A 16 10.41 8.30 -8.18
N LEU A 17 11.18 7.89 -7.17
CA LEU A 17 12.61 8.23 -7.09
C LEU A 17 13.54 7.10 -7.52
N PHE A 18 13.18 5.84 -7.28
CA PHE A 18 14.02 4.69 -7.64
C PHE A 18 13.18 3.51 -8.13
N ALA A 19 12.21 3.83 -8.98
CA ALA A 19 11.47 2.90 -9.81
C ALA A 19 10.75 1.78 -9.04
N THR A 20 10.25 2.03 -7.83
CA THR A 20 9.45 1.05 -7.06
C THR A 20 10.26 -0.18 -6.60
N ARG A 21 11.54 0.00 -6.27
CA ARG A 21 12.45 -1.12 -5.93
C ARG A 21 12.74 -1.30 -4.44
N LEU A 22 12.02 -0.60 -3.56
CA LEU A 22 12.16 -0.78 -2.12
C LEU A 22 11.62 -2.16 -1.70
N ARG A 23 12.48 -2.95 -1.06
CA ARG A 23 12.13 -4.30 -0.55
C ARG A 23 11.41 -4.21 0.78
N LEU A 24 10.61 -5.22 1.09
CA LEU A 24 9.92 -5.30 2.39
C LEU A 24 10.92 -5.31 3.56
N ASP A 25 12.03 -6.03 3.41
CA ASP A 25 13.07 -6.15 4.45
C ASP A 25 13.73 -4.80 4.80
N ASP A 26 13.74 -3.85 3.85
CA ASP A 26 14.24 -2.48 4.09
C ASP A 26 13.17 -1.58 4.73
N MET A 27 11.88 -1.92 4.59
CA MET A 27 10.77 -1.17 5.18
C MET A 27 10.52 -1.53 6.65
N LEU A 28 10.56 -2.83 6.98
CA LEU A 28 10.16 -3.33 8.30
C LEU A 28 10.96 -2.78 9.49
N PRO A 29 12.29 -2.58 9.41
CA PRO A 29 13.08 -2.09 10.54
C PRO A 29 12.66 -0.71 11.07
N ILE A 30 12.04 0.13 10.24
CA ILE A 30 11.59 1.48 10.61
C ILE A 30 10.08 1.56 10.88
N ALA A 31 9.31 0.51 10.55
CA ALA A 31 7.85 0.52 10.57
C ALA A 31 7.26 0.95 11.93
N ALA A 32 7.79 0.44 13.05
CA ALA A 32 7.30 0.81 14.38
C ALA A 32 7.50 2.30 14.70
N GLN A 33 8.60 2.90 14.24
CA GLN A 33 8.84 4.34 14.43
C GLN A 33 7.89 5.17 13.57
N LEU A 34 7.64 4.76 12.32
CA LEU A 34 6.63 5.40 11.47
C LEU A 34 5.24 5.35 12.10
N ASP A 35 4.88 4.23 12.72
CA ASP A 35 3.59 4.04 13.39
C ASP A 35 3.39 4.96 14.60
N ASP A 36 4.48 5.41 15.23
CA ASP A 36 4.47 6.27 16.41
C ASP A 36 4.48 7.77 16.11
N VAL A 37 4.65 8.19 14.84
CA VAL A 37 4.71 9.61 14.47
C VAL A 37 3.37 10.33 14.65
N GLY A 38 2.25 9.63 14.48
CA GLY A 38 0.91 10.22 14.50
C GLY A 38 0.46 10.75 13.13
N TYR A 39 0.84 10.08 12.04
CA TYR A 39 0.32 10.37 10.71
C TYR A 39 -1.20 10.10 10.62
N GLY A 40 -1.89 10.87 9.78
CA GLY A 40 -3.28 10.62 9.44
C GLY A 40 -3.47 9.34 8.63
N SER A 41 -2.47 8.98 7.80
CA SER A 41 -2.33 7.66 7.18
C SER A 41 -0.91 7.45 6.66
N LEU A 42 -0.54 6.19 6.40
CA LEU A 42 0.71 5.82 5.72
C LEU A 42 0.38 5.15 4.38
N GLU A 43 0.77 5.78 3.28
CA GLU A 43 0.58 5.20 1.96
C GLU A 43 1.66 4.15 1.67
N CYS A 44 1.25 2.90 1.61
CA CYS A 44 2.18 1.76 1.63
C CYS A 44 1.85 0.63 0.64
N TRP A 45 0.79 0.79 -0.16
CA TRP A 45 0.34 -0.24 -1.08
C TRP A 45 -0.39 0.34 -2.31
N GLY A 46 -0.65 -0.50 -3.31
CA GLY A 46 -1.25 -0.04 -4.57
C GLY A 46 -0.27 0.69 -5.49
N GLY A 47 -0.78 1.45 -6.46
CA GLY A 47 0.05 2.01 -7.54
C GLY A 47 0.84 0.92 -8.27
N ALA A 48 2.13 1.16 -8.52
CA ALA A 48 3.00 0.21 -9.21
C ALA A 48 3.60 -0.87 -8.27
N THR A 49 3.37 -0.78 -6.96
CA THR A 49 4.01 -1.70 -5.99
C THR A 49 3.59 -3.15 -6.20
N PHE A 50 2.34 -3.40 -6.59
CA PHE A 50 1.84 -4.76 -6.82
C PHE A 50 2.57 -5.45 -8.00
N ASP A 51 2.72 -4.76 -9.14
CA ASP A 51 3.51 -5.26 -10.27
C ASP A 51 4.99 -5.40 -9.88
N ALA A 52 5.56 -4.42 -9.17
CA ALA A 52 6.97 -4.47 -8.80
C ALA A 52 7.31 -5.64 -7.88
N CYS A 53 6.45 -5.94 -6.89
CA CYS A 53 6.59 -7.10 -6.01
C CYS A 53 6.73 -8.40 -6.80
N ILE A 54 5.78 -8.68 -7.70
CA ILE A 54 5.72 -9.94 -8.44
C ILE A 54 6.73 -10.02 -9.59
N ARG A 55 7.09 -8.88 -10.19
CA ARG A 55 7.92 -8.85 -11.40
C ARG A 55 9.41 -8.74 -11.10
N PHE A 56 9.80 -7.98 -10.07
CA PHE A 56 11.20 -7.60 -9.85
C PHE A 56 11.74 -7.98 -8.48
N LEU A 57 10.89 -8.03 -7.46
CA LEU A 57 11.35 -8.23 -6.08
C LEU A 57 11.27 -9.69 -5.63
N GLY A 58 10.44 -10.50 -6.30
CA GLY A 58 10.18 -11.88 -5.88
C GLY A 58 9.32 -11.95 -4.62
N GLU A 59 8.46 -10.94 -4.41
CA GLU A 59 7.64 -10.80 -3.21
C GLU A 59 6.16 -11.02 -3.53
N ASP A 60 5.42 -11.65 -2.61
CA ASP A 60 3.96 -11.63 -2.64
C ASP A 60 3.46 -10.27 -2.13
N PRO A 61 2.78 -9.45 -2.95
CA PRO A 61 2.27 -8.17 -2.51
C PRO A 61 1.29 -8.32 -1.33
N TRP A 62 0.51 -9.39 -1.27
CA TRP A 62 -0.43 -9.62 -0.16
C TRP A 62 0.30 -9.91 1.16
N LEU A 63 1.43 -10.60 1.11
CA LEU A 63 2.30 -10.78 2.28
C LEU A 63 2.86 -9.45 2.74
N ARG A 64 3.34 -8.61 1.81
CA ARG A 64 3.80 -7.25 2.12
C ARG A 64 2.74 -6.44 2.86
N LEU A 65 1.48 -6.46 2.43
CA LEU A 65 0.40 -5.77 3.14
C LEU A 65 0.21 -6.31 4.57
N ARG A 66 0.17 -7.63 4.75
CA ARG A 66 -0.01 -8.25 6.07
C ARG A 66 1.13 -7.92 7.04
N GLU A 67 2.38 -8.00 6.57
CA GLU A 67 3.55 -7.70 7.42
C GLU A 67 3.60 -6.21 7.79
N LEU A 68 3.27 -5.31 6.86
CA LEU A 68 3.17 -3.88 7.16
C LEU A 68 2.03 -3.58 8.13
N LYS A 69 0.84 -4.21 7.99
CA LYS A 69 -0.25 -4.03 8.96
C LYS A 69 0.11 -4.56 10.34
N LYS A 70 0.82 -5.69 10.40
CA LYS A 70 1.32 -6.25 11.66
C LYS A 70 2.34 -5.34 12.33
N ALA A 71 3.22 -4.71 11.55
CA ALA A 71 4.27 -3.83 12.05
C ALA A 71 3.78 -2.41 12.40
N MET A 72 2.67 -1.96 11.79
CA MET A 72 2.08 -0.63 11.98
C MET A 72 0.59 -0.73 12.36
N PRO A 73 0.26 -1.23 13.56
CA PRO A 73 -1.13 -1.46 13.95
C PRO A 73 -1.93 -0.18 14.28
N LYS A 74 -1.27 0.95 14.59
CA LYS A 74 -1.94 2.18 15.06
C LYS A 74 -2.38 3.08 13.90
N THR A 75 -1.54 3.19 12.88
CA THR A 75 -1.70 4.12 11.76
C THR A 75 -2.56 3.51 10.66
N PRO A 76 -3.57 4.24 10.12
CA PRO A 76 -4.33 3.77 8.97
C PRO A 76 -3.44 3.55 7.75
N LEU A 77 -3.52 2.36 7.14
CA LEU A 77 -2.81 2.06 5.91
C LEU A 77 -3.62 2.57 4.71
N GLN A 78 -2.95 3.34 3.85
CA GLN A 78 -3.53 3.89 2.63
C GLN A 78 -2.96 3.19 1.38
N MET A 79 -3.82 3.00 0.39
CA MET A 79 -3.41 2.63 -0.97
C MET A 79 -3.92 3.58 -2.05
N LEU A 80 -3.22 3.56 -3.19
CA LEU A 80 -3.69 4.13 -4.44
C LEU A 80 -4.31 3.04 -5.33
N LEU A 81 -5.57 3.19 -5.72
CA LEU A 81 -6.32 2.22 -6.54
C LEU A 81 -6.89 2.91 -7.79
N ARG A 82 -6.65 2.35 -8.98
CA ARG A 82 -7.10 2.95 -10.24
C ARG A 82 -8.48 2.42 -10.66
N GLY A 83 -9.52 2.81 -9.92
CA GLY A 83 -10.93 2.50 -10.22
C GLY A 83 -11.17 1.08 -10.77
N GLN A 84 -11.86 1.01 -11.91
CA GLN A 84 -12.19 -0.25 -12.58
C GLN A 84 -10.97 -1.02 -13.11
N ASN A 85 -9.80 -0.37 -13.23
CA ASN A 85 -8.55 -1.02 -13.61
C ASN A 85 -7.86 -1.69 -12.42
N LEU A 86 -8.26 -1.39 -11.19
CA LEU A 86 -7.61 -1.85 -9.97
C LEU A 86 -6.11 -1.51 -9.99
N LEU A 87 -5.25 -2.53 -9.99
CA LEU A 87 -3.80 -2.44 -10.16
C LEU A 87 -3.33 -3.15 -11.44
N GLY A 88 -4.25 -3.37 -12.39
CA GLY A 88 -4.01 -4.02 -13.67
C GLY A 88 -4.09 -3.08 -14.86
N TYR A 89 -4.03 -3.66 -16.06
CA TYR A 89 -3.85 -2.92 -17.31
C TYR A 89 -5.12 -2.68 -18.12
N ARG A 90 -6.29 -3.10 -17.61
CA ARG A 90 -7.59 -2.98 -18.29
C ARG A 90 -8.71 -2.90 -17.25
N HIS A 91 -9.92 -2.55 -17.69
CA HIS A 91 -11.09 -2.65 -16.83
C HIS A 91 -11.35 -4.13 -16.45
N TYR A 92 -11.80 -4.33 -15.23
CA TYR A 92 -12.29 -5.58 -14.71
C TYR A 92 -13.81 -5.54 -14.53
N ALA A 93 -14.43 -6.71 -14.49
CA ALA A 93 -15.84 -6.82 -14.11
C ALA A 93 -16.01 -6.49 -12.62
N ASP A 94 -17.22 -6.06 -12.24
CA ASP A 94 -17.52 -5.55 -10.90
C ASP A 94 -17.22 -6.59 -9.81
N ASP A 95 -17.48 -7.87 -10.09
CA ASP A 95 -17.19 -8.99 -9.17
C ASP A 95 -15.70 -9.07 -8.81
N VAL A 96 -14.80 -8.80 -9.76
CA VAL A 96 -13.36 -8.75 -9.51
C VAL A 96 -12.99 -7.52 -8.68
N VAL A 97 -13.64 -6.38 -8.93
CA VAL A 97 -13.43 -5.14 -8.15
C VAL A 97 -13.85 -5.36 -6.70
N GLU A 98 -15.06 -5.88 -6.48
CA GLU A 98 -15.57 -6.22 -5.15
C GLU A 98 -14.65 -7.19 -4.42
N ARG A 99 -14.22 -8.26 -5.12
CA ARG A 99 -13.32 -9.27 -4.56
C ARG A 99 -11.98 -8.68 -4.17
N PHE A 100 -11.43 -7.78 -4.97
CA PHE A 100 -10.16 -7.13 -4.70
C PHE A 100 -10.23 -6.24 -3.46
N VAL A 101 -11.25 -5.37 -3.39
CA VAL A 101 -11.46 -4.47 -2.24
C VAL A 101 -11.72 -5.28 -0.97
N GLU A 102 -12.58 -6.30 -1.02
CA GLU A 102 -12.85 -7.20 0.11
C GLU A 102 -11.56 -7.83 0.65
N ARG A 103 -10.67 -8.29 -0.25
CA ARG A 103 -9.39 -8.91 0.15
C ARG A 103 -8.39 -7.88 0.65
N ALA A 104 -8.33 -6.69 0.08
CA ALA A 104 -7.46 -5.61 0.56
C ALA A 104 -7.82 -5.22 2.00
N VAL A 105 -9.10 -5.01 2.29
CA VAL A 105 -9.58 -4.72 3.66
C VAL A 105 -9.25 -5.87 4.60
N LYS A 106 -9.56 -7.13 4.22
CA LYS A 106 -9.27 -8.31 5.05
C LYS A 106 -7.79 -8.49 5.40
N ASN A 107 -6.87 -8.00 4.58
CA ASN A 107 -5.43 -8.08 4.85
C ASN A 107 -4.87 -6.84 5.56
N GLY A 108 -5.68 -5.80 5.79
CA GLY A 108 -5.28 -4.65 6.60
C GLY A 108 -5.32 -3.28 5.93
N MET A 109 -5.91 -3.15 4.73
CA MET A 109 -6.08 -1.83 4.11
C MET A 109 -7.20 -1.04 4.79
N ASP A 110 -6.94 0.22 5.15
CA ASP A 110 -7.89 1.08 5.86
C ASP A 110 -8.44 2.20 4.95
N VAL A 111 -7.59 2.80 4.11
CA VAL A 111 -7.93 3.96 3.26
C VAL A 111 -7.68 3.65 1.79
N PHE A 112 -8.72 3.82 0.96
CA PHE A 112 -8.64 3.65 -0.49
C PHE A 112 -8.71 5.02 -1.17
N ARG A 113 -7.60 5.46 -1.76
CA ARG A 113 -7.57 6.62 -2.66
C ARG A 113 -7.85 6.12 -4.08
N VAL A 114 -9.09 6.28 -4.52
CA VAL A 114 -9.56 5.85 -5.85
C VAL A 114 -9.47 7.00 -6.85
N PHE A 115 -8.97 6.73 -8.04
CA PHE A 115 -8.96 7.66 -9.19
C PHE A 115 -9.23 6.95 -10.52
#